data_AF-E1ZJ77-F1
#
_entry.id   AF-E1ZJ77-F1
#
_cell.length_a   1.000
_cell.length_b   1.000
_cell.length_c   1.000
_cell.angle_alpha   90.00
_cell.angle_beta   90.00
_cell.angle_gamma   90.00
#
_symmetry.space_group_name_H-M   'P 1'
#
loop_
_entity.id
_entity.type
_entity.pdbx_description
1 polymer ?
#
loop_
_entity_poly.entity_id
_entity_poly.type
_entity_poly.pdbx_seq_one_letter_code
_entity_poly.pdbx_strand_id
1 'polypeptide(L)'
;MTYDYVMLSAAAEATRNTFLCLWAVVSECSVPRPTRGTDLVCNLTLIDPSTPDRPELAAGIELMCFAPHAEQLPHLRRAGDIIRLHRVKVDRYNDRPQLVGKVGFRGFAFCLFDGASAGVAQPYQVSSAHYFFDEREQGLLEALRHYMATLNRQQLGGNTTYLRRIKDIRPMQFFDAVCRVLAADDSHASLRLLYLWDGSDALPFPKAYDTRQEEDASEVQQQLPLLRPFALPLEDLPDFREVPLLGTALPLVLPKSSRVEQPAVGSWVKFRNLGARVVSGQLQAFFFRNSRWAPWQHEMQPQQQFMDEYRERLGANHTAGWAPDPRAGATELLTLCSHRERPCSTLRQVLLDTPAARPRCYRVLVRLVDHQPQDPTAMCHPASECGLPGPSNGIAGSSGWVYTLKLVVEDATATLDLILFGPDADCFFKDLPARDLRDEASAAAALRQRLQQLLGQGCQRDGGPWMELSIKSYYTDSTRPWQTRQYRVHDSSLQQLPAPA
;
A
#
# COMPACT_ATOMS: atom_id res chain seq x y z
N MET A 1 40.50 -32.92 -1.38
CA MET A 1 40.36 -31.87 -2.41
C MET A 1 40.25 -30.55 -1.68
N THR A 2 41.21 -29.64 -1.85
CA THR A 2 41.16 -28.30 -1.26
C THR A 2 40.42 -27.37 -2.22
N TYR A 3 39.33 -26.76 -1.77
CA TYR A 3 38.64 -25.71 -2.50
C TYR A 3 39.25 -24.35 -2.16
N ASP A 4 39.41 -23.50 -3.17
CA ASP A 4 39.84 -22.12 -2.99
C ASP A 4 38.61 -21.20 -2.99
N TYR A 5 38.38 -20.56 -1.85
CA TYR A 5 37.27 -19.63 -1.66
C TYR A 5 37.75 -18.20 -1.85
N VAL A 6 36.98 -17.41 -2.59
CA VAL A 6 37.24 -15.98 -2.80
C VAL A 6 36.19 -15.12 -2.10
N MET A 7 36.56 -13.89 -1.77
CA MET A 7 35.63 -12.88 -1.28
C MET A 7 34.77 -12.30 -2.42
N LEU A 8 33.66 -11.65 -2.07
CA LEU A 8 32.74 -11.03 -3.03
C LEU A 8 33.41 -9.90 -3.81
N SER A 9 34.28 -9.11 -3.20
CA SER A 9 35.06 -8.08 -3.90
C SER A 9 35.91 -8.65 -5.04
N ALA A 10 36.61 -9.76 -4.81
CA ALA A 10 37.35 -10.46 -5.85
C ALA A 10 36.42 -11.08 -6.90
N ALA A 11 35.25 -11.60 -6.50
CA ALA A 11 34.26 -12.11 -7.43
C ALA A 11 33.67 -11.01 -8.35
N ALA A 12 33.56 -9.77 -7.86
CA ALA A 12 33.08 -8.63 -8.64
C ALA A 12 34.07 -8.18 -9.74
N GLU A 13 35.36 -8.36 -9.49
CA GLU A 13 36.45 -8.06 -10.42
C GLU A 13 36.75 -9.20 -11.39
N ALA A 14 36.33 -10.41 -11.08
CA ALA A 14 36.60 -11.59 -11.88
C ALA A 14 36.01 -11.49 -13.30
N THR A 15 36.69 -12.13 -14.25
CA THR A 15 36.26 -12.16 -15.65
C THR A 15 34.89 -12.87 -15.77
N ARG A 16 34.02 -12.34 -16.61
CA ARG A 16 32.73 -12.96 -16.95
C ARG A 16 32.93 -14.41 -17.41
N ASN A 17 32.01 -15.30 -17.03
CA ASN A 17 32.04 -16.75 -17.29
C ASN A 17 33.15 -17.54 -16.56
N THR A 18 33.80 -16.94 -15.56
CA THR A 18 34.62 -17.69 -14.59
C THR A 18 33.72 -18.40 -13.57
N PHE A 19 34.24 -19.48 -12.99
CA PHE A 19 33.53 -20.28 -11.97
C PHE A 19 34.33 -20.22 -10.67
N LEU A 20 33.67 -19.80 -9.60
CA LEU A 20 34.31 -19.53 -8.30
C LEU A 20 33.67 -20.35 -7.19
N CYS A 21 34.39 -20.52 -6.09
CA CYS A 21 33.83 -20.97 -4.82
C CYS A 21 33.87 -19.80 -3.85
N LEU A 22 32.82 -19.62 -3.05
CA LEU A 22 32.75 -18.53 -2.08
C LEU A 22 31.85 -18.87 -0.91
N TRP A 23 32.01 -18.08 0.16
CA TRP A 23 31.09 -18.04 1.28
C TRP A 23 30.55 -16.62 1.40
N ALA A 24 29.28 -16.49 1.78
CA ALA A 24 28.66 -15.19 1.98
C ALA A 24 27.52 -15.27 3.00
N VAL A 25 27.22 -14.14 3.63
CA VAL A 25 25.98 -13.91 4.34
C VAL A 25 24.90 -13.54 3.31
N VAL A 26 23.72 -14.12 3.44
CA VAL A 26 22.57 -13.83 2.57
C VAL A 26 21.67 -12.79 3.24
N SER A 27 21.62 -11.59 2.68
CA SER A 27 20.81 -10.49 3.24
C SER A 27 19.34 -10.54 2.81
N GLU A 28 19.06 -11.04 1.60
CA GLU A 28 17.72 -11.15 1.04
C GLU A 28 17.63 -12.40 0.16
N CYS A 29 16.48 -13.09 0.19
CA CYS A 29 16.19 -14.24 -0.66
C CYS A 29 14.73 -14.18 -1.11
N SER A 30 14.50 -14.04 -2.41
CA SER A 30 13.15 -14.01 -2.95
C SER A 30 12.48 -15.38 -2.90
N VAL A 31 11.16 -15.43 -2.96
CA VAL A 31 10.49 -16.71 -3.26
C VAL A 31 10.82 -17.20 -4.67
N PRO A 32 10.77 -18.53 -4.91
CA PRO A 32 10.87 -19.09 -6.24
C PRO A 32 9.82 -18.50 -7.20
N ARG A 33 10.24 -18.21 -8.43
CA ARG A 33 9.36 -17.75 -9.51
C ARG A 33 9.70 -18.43 -10.83
N PRO A 34 8.71 -18.65 -11.71
CA PRO A 34 8.97 -19.25 -13.01
C PRO A 34 9.79 -18.32 -13.93
N THR A 35 10.64 -18.92 -14.74
CA THR A 35 11.36 -18.23 -15.81
C THR A 35 10.58 -18.29 -17.14
N ARG A 36 11.18 -17.81 -18.25
CA ARG A 36 10.66 -18.10 -19.59
C ARG A 36 10.90 -19.56 -20.02
N GLY A 37 11.87 -20.23 -19.40
CA GLY A 37 12.20 -21.63 -19.66
C GLY A 37 11.46 -22.58 -18.73
N THR A 38 12.02 -23.77 -18.56
CA THR A 38 11.47 -24.82 -17.68
C THR A 38 11.80 -24.62 -16.21
N ASP A 39 12.87 -23.87 -15.92
CA ASP A 39 13.39 -23.74 -14.57
C ASP A 39 12.68 -22.64 -13.79
N LEU A 40 12.65 -22.80 -12.47
CA LEU A 40 12.37 -21.74 -11.51
C LEU A 40 13.67 -20.98 -11.21
N VAL A 41 13.52 -19.74 -10.74
CA VAL A 41 14.61 -18.90 -10.26
C VAL A 41 14.31 -18.32 -8.89
N CYS A 42 15.33 -18.27 -8.05
CA CYS A 42 15.35 -17.52 -6.80
C CYS A 42 16.50 -16.51 -6.85
N ASN A 43 16.26 -15.28 -6.41
CA ASN A 43 17.24 -14.22 -6.35
C ASN A 43 17.70 -14.02 -4.91
N LEU A 44 19.01 -14.10 -4.68
CA LEU A 44 19.65 -13.86 -3.39
C LEU A 44 20.53 -12.62 -3.47
N THR A 45 20.63 -11.87 -2.38
CA THR A 45 21.60 -10.79 -2.23
C THR A 45 22.67 -11.24 -1.24
N LEU A 46 23.92 -11.25 -1.68
CA LEU A 46 25.07 -11.75 -0.93
C LEU A 46 25.93 -10.59 -0.42
N ILE A 47 26.38 -10.69 0.82
CA ILE A 47 27.33 -9.77 1.45
C ILE A 47 28.41 -10.55 2.21
N ASP A 48 29.57 -9.94 2.38
CA ASP A 48 30.71 -10.48 3.12
C ASP A 48 31.57 -9.33 3.69
N PRO A 49 32.61 -9.59 4.48
CA PRO A 49 33.45 -8.55 5.06
C PRO A 49 34.10 -7.58 4.05
N SER A 50 34.24 -7.97 2.78
CA SER A 50 34.83 -7.13 1.73
C SER A 50 33.83 -6.20 1.04
N THR A 51 32.54 -6.39 1.34
CA THR A 51 31.42 -5.69 0.69
C THR A 51 31.27 -4.24 1.17
N PRO A 52 31.35 -3.92 2.49
CA PRO A 52 31.22 -2.55 2.99
C PRO A 52 32.35 -1.61 2.54
N ASP A 53 33.55 -2.15 2.30
CA ASP A 53 34.73 -1.37 1.90
C ASP A 53 34.65 -0.88 0.44
N ARG A 54 33.63 -1.30 -0.31
CA ARG A 54 33.43 -0.98 -1.72
C ARG A 54 32.07 -0.33 -1.97
N PRO A 55 32.01 0.99 -2.26
CA PRO A 55 30.75 1.70 -2.49
C PRO A 55 29.85 1.05 -3.56
N GLU A 56 30.44 0.52 -4.63
CA GLU A 56 29.74 -0.17 -5.72
C GLU A 56 29.12 -1.51 -5.30
N LEU A 57 29.60 -2.11 -4.21
CA LEU A 57 29.09 -3.35 -3.63
C LEU A 57 28.29 -3.13 -2.36
N ALA A 58 28.09 -1.89 -1.89
CA ALA A 58 27.43 -1.61 -0.60
C ALA A 58 26.05 -2.27 -0.44
N ALA A 59 25.36 -2.54 -1.55
CA ALA A 59 24.06 -3.23 -1.57
C ALA A 59 24.13 -4.77 -1.65
N GLY A 60 25.33 -5.34 -1.75
CA GLY A 60 25.60 -6.76 -2.00
C GLY A 60 25.67 -7.13 -3.49
N ILE A 61 26.09 -8.37 -3.75
CA ILE A 61 26.10 -8.98 -5.08
C ILE A 61 24.88 -9.88 -5.25
N GLU A 62 24.18 -9.73 -6.37
CA GLU A 62 23.03 -10.58 -6.66
C GLU A 62 23.46 -11.96 -7.17
N LEU A 63 22.87 -13.01 -6.60
CA LEU A 63 22.93 -14.38 -7.09
C LEU A 63 21.56 -14.78 -7.67
N MET A 64 21.54 -15.20 -8.93
CA MET A 64 20.41 -15.91 -9.52
C MET A 64 20.63 -17.41 -9.42
N CYS A 65 19.83 -18.10 -8.62
CA CYS A 65 19.86 -19.55 -8.49
C CYS A 65 18.71 -20.17 -9.29
N PHE A 66 19.01 -21.16 -10.13
CA PHE A 66 18.05 -21.84 -10.99
C PHE A 66 17.93 -23.32 -10.64
N ALA A 67 16.70 -23.86 -10.65
CA ALA A 67 16.45 -25.29 -10.52
C ALA A 67 15.09 -25.66 -11.17
N PRO A 68 14.89 -26.92 -11.60
CA PRO A 68 13.61 -27.40 -12.11
C PRO A 68 12.46 -27.35 -11.10
N HIS A 69 12.74 -27.59 -9.81
CA HIS A 69 11.73 -27.65 -8.76
C HIS A 69 12.04 -26.68 -7.62
N ALA A 70 10.99 -26.22 -6.94
CA ALA A 70 11.10 -25.19 -5.91
C ALA A 70 11.97 -25.67 -4.75
N GLU A 71 11.81 -26.92 -4.32
CA GLU A 71 12.48 -27.53 -3.17
C GLU A 71 14.01 -27.58 -3.31
N GLN A 72 14.50 -27.50 -4.55
CA GLN A 72 15.92 -27.52 -4.89
C GLN A 72 16.58 -26.13 -4.81
N LEU A 73 15.78 -25.05 -4.82
CA LEU A 73 16.28 -23.69 -4.67
C LEU A 73 16.63 -23.39 -3.21
N PRO A 74 17.45 -22.35 -2.93
CA PRO A 74 17.73 -21.92 -1.56
C PRO A 74 16.46 -21.51 -0.81
N HIS A 75 16.21 -22.11 0.36
CA HIS A 75 15.15 -21.71 1.29
C HIS A 75 15.78 -21.20 2.57
N LEU A 76 15.87 -19.88 2.70
CA LEU A 76 16.37 -19.27 3.91
C LEU A 76 15.41 -19.48 5.08
N ARG A 77 15.96 -19.85 6.24
CA ARG A 77 15.21 -19.80 7.50
C ARG A 77 15.08 -18.38 8.02
N ARG A 78 16.16 -17.58 7.86
CA ARG A 78 16.21 -16.17 8.21
C ARG A 78 17.19 -15.38 7.36
N ALA A 79 16.94 -14.08 7.23
CA ALA A 79 17.92 -13.15 6.70
C ALA A 79 19.17 -13.15 7.58
N GLY A 80 20.35 -13.14 6.97
CA GLY A 80 21.63 -13.26 7.67
C GLY A 80 22.18 -14.68 7.74
N ASP A 81 21.43 -15.69 7.28
CA ASP A 81 21.95 -17.04 7.12
C ASP A 81 23.11 -17.06 6.12
N ILE A 82 23.99 -18.04 6.27
CA ILE A 82 25.24 -18.12 5.53
C ILE A 82 25.11 -19.14 4.42
N ILE A 83 25.51 -18.76 3.21
CA ILE A 83 25.57 -19.63 2.05
C ILE A 83 27.02 -19.91 1.66
N ARG A 84 27.32 -21.19 1.43
CA ARG A 84 28.51 -21.61 0.71
C ARG A 84 28.12 -21.97 -0.71
N LEU A 85 28.88 -21.50 -1.68
CA LEU A 85 28.71 -21.79 -3.10
C LEU A 85 29.96 -22.46 -3.66
N HIS A 86 29.77 -23.51 -4.44
CA HIS A 86 30.80 -24.14 -5.26
C HIS A 86 30.44 -23.96 -6.73
N ARG A 87 31.45 -23.61 -7.54
CA ARG A 87 31.36 -23.45 -8.99
C ARG A 87 30.20 -22.53 -9.41
N VAL A 88 30.04 -21.40 -8.71
CA VAL A 88 29.10 -20.35 -9.12
C VAL A 88 29.70 -19.56 -10.28
N LYS A 89 28.90 -19.28 -11.32
CA LYS A 89 29.34 -18.57 -12.52
C LYS A 89 29.30 -17.07 -12.27
N VAL A 90 30.37 -16.35 -12.61
CA VAL A 90 30.39 -14.88 -12.66
C VAL A 90 29.71 -14.40 -13.94
N ASP A 91 28.78 -13.46 -13.81
CA ASP A 91 28.08 -12.80 -14.90
C ASP A 91 28.05 -11.28 -14.67
N ARG A 92 27.52 -10.54 -15.65
CA ARG A 92 27.28 -9.10 -15.53
C ARG A 92 25.92 -8.72 -16.08
N TYR A 93 25.23 -7.82 -15.38
CA TYR A 93 23.96 -7.24 -15.80
C TYR A 93 24.03 -5.71 -15.69
N ASN A 94 23.86 -5.00 -16.81
CA ASN A 94 24.06 -3.55 -16.90
C ASN A 94 25.38 -3.12 -16.23
N ASP A 95 26.47 -3.80 -16.59
CA ASP A 95 27.83 -3.63 -16.05
C ASP A 95 28.00 -3.88 -14.54
N ARG A 96 26.95 -4.30 -13.83
CA ARG A 96 27.04 -4.69 -12.42
C ARG A 96 27.40 -6.17 -12.28
N PRO A 97 28.22 -6.53 -11.28
CA PRO A 97 28.58 -7.92 -11.02
C PRO A 97 27.34 -8.71 -10.57
N GLN A 98 27.18 -9.90 -11.13
CA GLN A 98 26.12 -10.84 -10.77
C GLN A 98 26.70 -12.25 -10.72
N LEU A 99 26.09 -13.11 -9.93
CA LEU A 99 26.41 -14.52 -9.83
C LEU A 99 25.25 -15.35 -10.37
N VAL A 100 25.56 -16.46 -11.03
CA VAL A 100 24.57 -17.38 -11.59
C VAL A 100 24.92 -18.80 -11.18
N GLY A 101 23.98 -19.46 -10.50
CA GLY A 101 24.06 -20.85 -10.10
C GLY A 101 22.89 -21.65 -10.68
N LYS A 102 23.14 -22.84 -11.21
CA LYS A 102 22.07 -23.76 -11.65
C LYS A 102 22.30 -25.13 -11.05
N VAL A 103 21.35 -25.59 -10.23
CA VAL A 103 21.42 -26.91 -9.59
C VAL A 103 21.50 -28.00 -10.66
N GLY A 104 22.46 -28.92 -10.51
CA GLY A 104 22.73 -29.98 -11.48
C GLY A 104 23.56 -29.56 -12.71
N PHE A 105 23.94 -28.28 -12.83
CA PHE A 105 24.76 -27.81 -13.95
C PHE A 105 26.21 -27.56 -13.55
N ARG A 106 27.17 -28.15 -14.29
CA ARG A 106 28.62 -27.97 -14.11
C ARG A 106 29.14 -28.20 -12.68
N GLY A 107 28.41 -28.99 -11.89
CA GLY A 107 28.74 -29.25 -10.49
C GLY A 107 28.55 -28.04 -9.58
N PHE A 108 27.71 -27.07 -9.97
CA PHE A 108 27.26 -26.03 -9.05
C PHE A 108 26.55 -26.68 -7.86
N ALA A 109 26.94 -26.27 -6.66
CA ALA A 109 26.33 -26.70 -5.42
C ALA A 109 26.35 -25.56 -4.41
N PHE A 110 25.36 -25.56 -3.53
CA PHE A 110 25.27 -24.72 -2.36
C PHE A 110 24.96 -25.51 -1.08
N CYS A 111 25.38 -24.94 0.04
CA CYS A 111 25.02 -25.33 1.40
C CYS A 111 24.55 -24.08 2.16
N LEU A 112 23.46 -24.18 2.92
CA LEU A 112 22.97 -23.12 3.79
C LEU A 112 23.16 -23.47 5.27
N PHE A 113 23.64 -22.50 6.04
CA PHE A 113 23.98 -22.63 7.46
C PHE A 113 23.28 -21.53 8.26
N ASP A 114 22.98 -21.81 9.53
CA ASP A 114 22.46 -20.80 10.45
C ASP A 114 23.53 -19.70 10.67
N GLY A 115 23.13 -18.44 10.45
CA GLY A 115 23.98 -17.26 10.64
C GLY A 115 24.16 -16.83 12.11
N ALA A 116 23.42 -17.39 13.06
CA ALA A 116 23.54 -17.08 14.48
C ALA A 116 24.84 -17.64 15.08
N SER A 117 25.45 -16.89 16.01
CA SER A 117 26.72 -17.27 16.65
C SER A 117 26.66 -18.61 17.39
N ALA A 118 25.49 -18.99 17.91
CA ALA A 118 25.25 -20.26 18.59
C ALA A 118 24.72 -21.38 17.67
N GLY A 119 24.70 -21.15 16.35
CA GLY A 119 24.17 -22.10 15.37
C GLY A 119 25.02 -23.37 15.27
N VAL A 120 24.39 -24.51 15.00
CA VAL A 120 25.10 -25.76 14.69
C VAL A 120 25.91 -25.58 13.41
N ALA A 121 27.12 -26.14 13.34
CA ALA A 121 27.98 -26.05 12.15
C ALA A 121 27.51 -26.90 10.96
N GLN A 122 26.39 -27.62 11.10
CA GLN A 122 25.79 -28.44 10.07
C GLN A 122 24.90 -27.61 9.16
N PRO A 123 24.99 -27.76 7.82
CA PRO A 123 24.07 -27.07 6.93
C PRO A 123 22.66 -27.62 7.10
N TYR A 124 21.67 -26.73 7.11
CA TYR A 124 20.26 -27.13 7.18
C TYR A 124 19.65 -27.41 5.81
N GLN A 125 20.30 -26.96 4.73
CA GLN A 125 19.93 -27.30 3.36
C GLN A 125 21.19 -27.51 2.54
N VAL A 126 21.18 -28.55 1.71
CA VAL A 126 22.23 -28.87 0.74
C VAL A 126 21.58 -29.19 -0.60
N SER A 127 22.26 -28.81 -1.69
CA SER A 127 21.80 -29.09 -3.07
C SER A 127 22.47 -30.31 -3.71
N SER A 128 23.41 -30.94 -3.00
CA SER A 128 24.14 -32.14 -3.41
C SER A 128 24.06 -33.18 -2.30
N ALA A 129 24.07 -34.47 -2.66
CA ALA A 129 24.04 -35.60 -1.72
C ALA A 129 25.25 -35.63 -0.78
N HIS A 130 26.38 -35.07 -1.22
CA HIS A 130 27.61 -34.99 -0.44
C HIS A 130 28.13 -33.56 -0.40
N TYR A 131 28.62 -33.17 0.77
CA TYR A 131 29.33 -31.91 0.99
C TYR A 131 30.58 -32.19 1.83
N PHE A 132 31.68 -31.52 1.49
CA PHE A 132 32.91 -31.53 2.28
C PHE A 132 32.82 -30.46 3.37
N PHE A 133 33.31 -30.75 4.57
CA PHE A 133 33.34 -29.79 5.69
C PHE A 133 34.45 -30.21 6.67
N ASP A 134 35.53 -29.44 6.70
CA ASP A 134 36.66 -29.62 7.61
C ASP A 134 36.82 -28.43 8.59
N GLU A 135 37.93 -28.41 9.33
CA GLU A 135 38.27 -27.34 10.27
C GLU A 135 38.42 -25.96 9.58
N ARG A 136 38.87 -25.92 8.32
CA ARG A 136 38.97 -24.66 7.55
C ARG A 136 37.59 -24.13 7.21
N GLU A 137 36.67 -25.00 6.79
CA GLU A 137 35.28 -24.58 6.57
C GLU A 137 34.57 -24.14 7.85
N GLN A 138 34.86 -24.81 8.97
CA GLN A 138 34.35 -24.38 10.26
C GLN A 138 34.85 -22.98 10.63
N GLY A 139 36.15 -22.70 10.45
CA GLY A 139 36.71 -21.37 10.70
C GLY A 139 36.10 -20.27 9.82
N LEU A 140 35.83 -20.57 8.54
CA LEU A 140 35.16 -19.62 7.62
C LEU A 140 33.71 -19.34 8.03
N LEU A 141 32.98 -20.38 8.45
CA LEU A 141 31.61 -20.25 8.96
C LEU A 141 31.58 -19.39 10.23
N GLU A 142 32.48 -19.66 11.18
CA GLU A 142 32.59 -18.91 12.43
C GLU A 142 32.96 -17.43 12.19
N ALA A 143 33.88 -17.17 11.25
CA ALA A 143 34.23 -15.81 10.85
C ALA A 143 33.04 -15.04 10.27
N LEU A 144 32.21 -15.68 9.43
CA LEU A 144 31.01 -15.05 8.88
C LEU A 144 29.89 -14.87 9.92
N ARG A 145 29.77 -15.77 10.90
CA ARG A 145 28.87 -15.58 12.04
C ARG A 145 29.29 -14.39 12.90
N HIS A 146 30.61 -14.24 13.13
CA HIS A 146 31.14 -13.09 13.84
C HIS A 146 30.88 -11.79 13.05
N TYR A 147 31.13 -11.79 11.74
CA TYR A 147 30.80 -10.66 10.87
C TYR A 147 29.29 -10.32 10.90
N MET A 148 28.42 -11.32 10.88
CA MET A 148 26.96 -11.12 11.01
C MET A 148 26.58 -10.49 12.35
N ALA A 149 27.31 -10.79 13.43
CA ALA A 149 27.09 -10.20 14.74
C ALA A 149 27.59 -8.74 14.84
N THR A 150 28.58 -8.35 14.05
CA THR A 150 29.13 -6.97 14.02
C THR A 150 28.45 -6.07 12.99
N LEU A 151 27.76 -6.64 12.00
CA LEU A 151 27.00 -5.91 10.98
C LEU A 151 25.93 -5.02 11.61
N ASN A 152 25.91 -3.74 11.21
CA ASN A 152 24.75 -2.90 11.49
C ASN A 152 23.57 -3.47 10.69
N ARG A 153 22.48 -3.85 11.37
CA ARG A 153 21.34 -4.53 10.74
C ARG A 153 20.68 -3.72 9.62
N GLN A 154 20.90 -2.40 9.54
CA GLN A 154 20.49 -1.58 8.41
C GLN A 154 21.18 -1.98 7.09
N GLN A 155 22.37 -2.57 7.14
CA GLN A 155 23.12 -3.08 5.98
C GLN A 155 22.55 -4.40 5.43
N LEU A 156 21.69 -5.10 6.19
CA LEU A 156 21.00 -6.31 5.74
C LEU A 156 19.76 -6.03 4.89
N GLY A 157 19.46 -4.74 4.61
CA GLY A 157 18.34 -4.32 3.77
C GLY A 157 18.64 -4.36 2.27
N GLY A 158 19.85 -4.70 1.82
CA GLY A 158 20.26 -4.65 0.41
C GLY A 158 20.11 -3.26 -0.20
N ASN A 159 19.99 -3.16 -1.52
CA ASN A 159 19.77 -1.88 -2.20
C ASN A 159 18.46 -1.22 -1.72
N THR A 160 18.48 0.05 -1.30
CA THR A 160 17.29 0.82 -0.88
C THR A 160 16.97 2.00 -1.80
N THR A 161 17.68 2.18 -2.92
CA THR A 161 17.53 3.30 -3.86
C THR A 161 16.07 3.47 -4.32
N TYR A 162 15.38 2.37 -4.58
CA TYR A 162 13.98 2.34 -5.02
C TYR A 162 12.98 2.08 -3.89
N LEU A 163 13.45 1.91 -2.65
CA LEU A 163 12.57 1.68 -1.50
C LEU A 163 11.74 2.93 -1.23
N ARG A 164 10.42 2.77 -1.18
CA ARG A 164 9.47 3.85 -0.90
C ARG A 164 8.48 3.41 0.17
N ARG A 165 8.10 4.34 1.05
CA ARG A 165 6.88 4.23 1.86
C ARG A 165 5.67 4.52 0.96
N ILE A 166 4.49 4.05 1.34
CA ILE A 166 3.26 4.24 0.54
C ILE A 166 3.00 5.73 0.25
N LYS A 167 3.24 6.62 1.23
CA LYS A 167 3.15 8.08 1.06
C LYS A 167 4.08 8.67 -0.02
N ASP A 168 5.20 8.01 -0.30
CA ASP A 168 6.25 8.51 -1.20
C ASP A 168 6.16 7.88 -2.60
N ILE A 169 5.20 6.98 -2.82
CA ILE A 169 4.95 6.39 -4.13
C ILE A 169 4.42 7.49 -5.07
N ARG A 170 4.96 7.52 -6.28
CA ARG A 170 4.53 8.40 -7.37
C ARG A 170 4.14 7.54 -8.57
N PRO A 171 3.10 7.94 -9.32
CA PRO A 171 2.60 7.13 -10.43
C PRO A 171 3.60 7.06 -11.58
N MET A 172 3.46 6.04 -12.43
CA MET A 172 4.33 5.79 -13.58
C MET A 172 5.80 5.57 -13.21
N GLN A 173 6.06 5.13 -11.98
CA GLN A 173 7.40 4.81 -11.49
C GLN A 173 7.46 3.39 -10.95
N PHE A 174 8.66 2.81 -11.01
CA PHE A 174 8.98 1.57 -10.32
C PHE A 174 9.44 1.85 -8.90
N PHE A 175 9.08 0.98 -7.97
CA PHE A 175 9.45 1.10 -6.57
C PHE A 175 9.58 -0.27 -5.90
N ASP A 176 10.32 -0.29 -4.81
CA ASP A 176 10.39 -1.37 -3.84
C ASP A 176 9.60 -0.95 -2.60
N ALA A 177 9.01 -1.89 -1.87
CA ALA A 177 8.24 -1.58 -0.67
C ALA A 177 8.38 -2.67 0.38
N VAL A 178 8.45 -2.27 1.65
CA VAL A 178 8.30 -3.17 2.80
C VAL A 178 6.93 -2.91 3.39
N CYS A 179 6.05 -3.90 3.34
CA CYS A 179 4.65 -3.76 3.75
C CYS A 179 4.16 -5.02 4.49
N ARG A 180 3.16 -4.83 5.36
CA ARG A 180 2.30 -5.90 5.88
C ARG A 180 1.23 -6.20 4.84
N VAL A 181 0.95 -7.48 4.59
CA VAL A 181 -0.20 -7.92 3.79
C VAL A 181 -1.44 -7.94 4.68
N LEU A 182 -2.39 -7.04 4.48
CA LEU A 182 -3.62 -6.95 5.29
C LEU A 182 -4.70 -7.94 4.86
N ALA A 183 -4.82 -8.17 3.56
CA ALA A 183 -5.85 -9.02 2.98
C ALA A 183 -5.42 -9.50 1.59
N ALA A 184 -6.08 -10.56 1.14
CA ALA A 184 -6.02 -11.04 -0.24
C ALA A 184 -7.45 -11.21 -0.76
N ASP A 185 -7.72 -10.71 -1.95
CA ASP A 185 -8.95 -10.97 -2.70
C ASP A 185 -8.61 -11.83 -3.92
N ASP A 186 -9.21 -13.01 -3.94
CA ASP A 186 -9.01 -14.05 -4.94
C ASP A 186 -10.23 -14.30 -5.83
N SER A 187 -11.27 -13.45 -5.72
CA SER A 187 -12.56 -13.60 -6.39
C SER A 187 -12.49 -13.59 -7.92
N HIS A 188 -11.46 -12.96 -8.50
CA HIS A 188 -11.32 -12.86 -9.95
C HIS A 188 -10.60 -14.06 -10.57
N ALA A 189 -11.01 -14.47 -11.77
CA ALA A 189 -10.47 -15.67 -12.42
C ALA A 189 -8.97 -15.56 -12.78
N SER A 190 -8.51 -14.38 -13.23
CA SER A 190 -7.14 -14.17 -13.75
C SER A 190 -6.23 -13.32 -12.87
N LEU A 191 -6.82 -12.63 -11.88
CA LEU A 191 -6.13 -11.64 -11.04
C LEU A 191 -6.35 -11.97 -9.56
N ARG A 192 -5.38 -11.55 -8.75
CA ARG A 192 -5.46 -11.51 -7.30
C ARG A 192 -5.15 -10.08 -6.86
N LEU A 193 -5.88 -9.56 -5.87
CA LEU A 193 -5.52 -8.32 -5.20
C LEU A 193 -4.91 -8.63 -3.85
N LEU A 194 -3.76 -8.03 -3.54
CA LEU A 194 -3.19 -8.01 -2.21
C LEU A 194 -3.28 -6.59 -1.66
N TYR A 195 -3.68 -6.43 -0.40
CA TYR A 195 -3.78 -5.13 0.24
C TYR A 195 -2.56 -4.88 1.11
N LEU A 196 -1.66 -4.01 0.65
CA LEU A 196 -0.38 -3.71 1.29
C LEU A 196 -0.49 -2.52 2.24
N TRP A 197 0.24 -2.57 3.36
CA TRP A 197 0.19 -1.51 4.36
C TRP A 197 1.54 -1.27 5.04
N ASP A 198 1.87 -0.01 5.28
CA ASP A 198 3.07 0.41 6.03
C ASP A 198 2.78 1.51 7.07
N GLY A 199 1.50 1.79 7.34
CA GLY A 199 1.07 2.83 8.27
C GLY A 199 1.05 4.25 7.71
N SER A 200 1.48 4.47 6.47
CA SER A 200 1.45 5.78 5.80
C SER A 200 0.28 5.93 4.83
N ASP A 201 -0.04 7.18 4.49
CA ASP A 201 -1.20 7.52 3.65
C ASP A 201 -0.72 7.78 2.22
N ALA A 202 -1.28 7.07 1.23
CA ALA A 202 -0.98 7.30 -0.17
C ALA A 202 -1.36 8.73 -0.59
N LEU A 203 -0.62 9.28 -1.56
CA LEU A 203 -0.97 10.55 -2.19
C LEU A 203 -2.37 10.41 -2.84
N PRO A 204 -3.35 11.27 -2.51
CA PRO A 204 -4.67 11.18 -3.12
C PRO A 204 -4.70 11.91 -4.46
N PHE A 205 -5.45 11.37 -5.43
CA PHE A 205 -5.58 11.94 -6.77
C PHE A 205 -7.03 12.33 -7.06
N PRO A 206 -7.30 13.29 -7.95
CA PRO A 206 -8.64 13.56 -8.45
C PRO A 206 -9.22 12.30 -9.13
N LYS A 207 -10.53 12.07 -9.01
CA LYS A 207 -11.22 10.91 -9.61
C LYS A 207 -10.98 10.79 -11.13
N ALA A 208 -10.83 11.91 -11.83
CA ALA A 208 -10.55 11.94 -13.26
C ALA A 208 -9.10 11.57 -13.64
N TYR A 209 -8.18 11.52 -12.68
CA TYR A 209 -6.78 11.19 -12.94
C TYR A 209 -6.61 9.68 -13.12
N ASP A 210 -6.16 9.28 -14.30
CA ASP A 210 -5.94 7.89 -14.67
C ASP A 210 -4.64 7.80 -15.49
N THR A 211 -3.77 6.86 -15.15
CA THR A 211 -2.46 6.70 -15.79
C THR A 211 -2.38 5.40 -16.59
N ARG A 212 -3.49 4.72 -16.84
CA ARG A 212 -3.51 3.57 -17.75
C ARG A 212 -3.25 4.06 -19.17
N GLN A 213 -2.30 3.45 -19.86
CA GLN A 213 -2.07 3.71 -21.28
C GLN A 213 -2.96 2.79 -22.13
N GLU A 214 -3.41 3.28 -23.30
CA GLU A 214 -4.31 2.53 -24.19
C GLU A 214 -3.66 1.25 -24.76
N GLU A 215 -2.35 1.25 -24.98
CA GLU A 215 -1.59 0.11 -25.53
C GLU A 215 -1.32 -1.00 -24.50
N ASP A 216 -1.36 -0.68 -23.20
CA ASP A 216 -1.17 -1.63 -22.10
C ASP A 216 -2.40 -2.52 -21.84
N ALA A 217 -3.52 -2.23 -22.52
CA ALA A 217 -4.80 -2.88 -22.33
C ALA A 217 -4.86 -4.32 -22.86
N SER A 218 -4.08 -5.22 -22.25
CA SER A 218 -4.46 -6.64 -22.23
C SER A 218 -5.90 -6.77 -21.72
N GLU A 219 -6.64 -7.80 -22.12
CA GLU A 219 -8.01 -8.08 -21.65
C GLU A 219 -8.12 -8.02 -20.11
N VAL A 220 -7.03 -8.36 -19.40
CA VAL A 220 -6.87 -8.29 -17.95
C VAL A 220 -6.98 -6.86 -17.39
N GLN A 221 -6.55 -5.84 -18.12
CA GLN A 221 -6.66 -4.43 -17.74
C GLN A 221 -8.03 -3.81 -18.02
N GLN A 222 -8.74 -4.32 -19.02
CA GLN A 222 -10.14 -3.96 -19.27
C GLN A 222 -11.08 -4.56 -18.21
N GLN A 223 -10.66 -5.65 -17.55
CA GLN A 223 -11.42 -6.34 -16.49
C GLN A 223 -11.18 -5.78 -15.07
N LEU A 224 -10.12 -4.98 -14.87
CA LEU A 224 -9.78 -4.38 -13.57
C LEU A 224 -10.87 -3.48 -12.94
N PRO A 225 -11.69 -2.72 -13.70
CA PRO A 225 -12.85 -2.00 -13.17
C PRO A 225 -13.98 -2.91 -12.65
N LEU A 226 -13.95 -4.21 -12.97
CA LEU A 226 -14.93 -5.21 -12.51
C LEU A 226 -14.56 -5.85 -11.16
N LEU A 227 -13.32 -5.63 -10.69
CA LEU A 227 -12.96 -5.98 -9.32
C LEU A 227 -13.77 -5.09 -8.38
N ARG A 228 -14.05 -5.58 -7.16
CA ARG A 228 -14.65 -4.74 -6.10
C ARG A 228 -13.93 -3.37 -6.09
N PRO A 229 -14.62 -2.27 -5.74
CA PRO A 229 -13.94 -1.01 -5.49
C PRO A 229 -12.71 -1.34 -4.65
N PHE A 230 -11.54 -0.95 -5.15
CA PHE A 230 -10.22 -1.36 -4.69
C PHE A 230 -9.90 -0.91 -3.24
N ALA A 231 -10.91 -0.65 -2.44
CA ALA A 231 -10.92 -0.56 -1.00
C ALA A 231 -10.71 -1.94 -0.37
N LEU A 232 -10.23 -1.94 0.86
CA LEU A 232 -10.09 -3.14 1.68
C LEU A 232 -11.48 -3.80 1.86
N PRO A 233 -11.66 -5.10 1.55
CA PRO A 233 -12.96 -5.76 1.55
C PRO A 233 -13.40 -6.12 2.97
N LEU A 234 -13.65 -5.12 3.81
CA LEU A 234 -13.91 -5.28 5.24
C LEU A 234 -15.07 -6.24 5.56
N GLU A 235 -16.10 -6.29 4.71
CA GLU A 235 -17.25 -7.20 4.86
C GLU A 235 -16.89 -8.68 4.73
N ASP A 236 -15.84 -8.98 3.95
CA ASP A 236 -15.41 -10.37 3.67
C ASP A 236 -14.28 -10.83 4.61
N LEU A 237 -13.73 -9.93 5.42
CA LEU A 237 -12.59 -10.26 6.28
C LEU A 237 -13.05 -11.17 7.43
N PRO A 238 -12.39 -12.33 7.67
CA PRO A 238 -12.78 -13.27 8.71
C PRO A 238 -12.54 -12.71 10.13
N ASP A 239 -11.50 -11.89 10.30
CA ASP A 239 -11.26 -11.11 11.53
C ASP A 239 -10.76 -9.72 11.15
N PHE A 240 -11.49 -8.70 11.57
CA PHE A 240 -11.17 -7.30 11.32
C PHE A 240 -10.50 -6.60 12.53
N ARG A 241 -10.30 -7.29 13.66
CA ARG A 241 -9.67 -6.74 14.87
C ARG A 241 -8.20 -6.39 14.66
N GLU A 242 -7.52 -7.11 13.77
CA GLU A 242 -6.11 -6.87 13.46
C GLU A 242 -5.89 -5.83 12.35
N VAL A 243 -6.97 -5.31 11.77
CA VAL A 243 -6.90 -4.34 10.68
C VAL A 243 -6.49 -2.98 11.27
N PRO A 244 -5.39 -2.37 10.81
CA PRO A 244 -4.95 -1.07 11.30
C PRO A 244 -5.97 0.02 10.95
N LEU A 245 -6.21 0.94 11.88
CA LEU A 245 -7.22 2.00 11.75
C LEU A 245 -6.78 3.13 10.80
N LEU A 246 -5.47 3.35 10.71
CA LEU A 246 -4.83 4.41 9.92
C LEU A 246 -4.04 3.82 8.74
N GLY A 247 -3.64 4.66 7.80
CA GLY A 247 -2.79 4.27 6.68
C GLY A 247 -3.56 3.65 5.53
N THR A 248 -3.04 3.83 4.32
CA THR A 248 -3.63 3.26 3.11
C THR A 248 -3.40 1.77 3.04
N ALA A 249 -4.45 1.04 2.65
CA ALA A 249 -4.37 -0.34 2.22
C ALA A 249 -4.15 -0.34 0.70
N LEU A 250 -2.91 -0.22 0.25
CA LEU A 250 -2.54 -0.07 -1.15
C LEU A 250 -2.85 -1.36 -1.92
N PRO A 251 -3.75 -1.34 -2.91
CA PRO A 251 -4.04 -2.53 -3.71
C PRO A 251 -2.86 -2.84 -4.63
N LEU A 252 -2.35 -4.06 -4.53
CA LEU A 252 -1.38 -4.67 -5.42
C LEU A 252 -2.09 -5.66 -6.34
N VAL A 253 -2.08 -5.39 -7.63
CA VAL A 253 -2.59 -6.29 -8.67
C VAL A 253 -1.53 -7.35 -8.99
N LEU A 254 -1.83 -8.60 -8.65
CA LEU A 254 -0.99 -9.77 -8.88
C LEU A 254 -1.62 -10.70 -9.93
N PRO A 255 -1.05 -10.84 -11.13
CA PRO A 255 -1.55 -11.79 -12.13
C PRO A 255 -1.40 -13.24 -11.65
N LYS A 256 -2.48 -14.04 -11.70
CA LYS A 256 -2.42 -15.48 -11.36
C LYS A 256 -1.52 -16.27 -12.32
N SER A 257 -1.35 -15.76 -13.55
CA SER A 257 -0.41 -16.30 -14.55
C SER A 257 1.06 -16.19 -14.14
N SER A 258 1.39 -15.36 -13.15
CA SER A 258 2.77 -15.25 -12.62
C SER A 258 3.24 -16.53 -11.93
N ARG A 259 2.31 -17.36 -11.43
CA ARG A 259 2.58 -18.59 -10.63
C ARG A 259 3.58 -18.37 -9.48
N VAL A 260 3.73 -17.13 -9.02
CA VAL A 260 4.53 -16.79 -7.85
C VAL A 260 3.71 -17.13 -6.61
N GLU A 261 4.34 -17.73 -5.61
CA GLU A 261 3.69 -18.00 -4.33
C GLU A 261 3.20 -16.69 -3.70
N GLN A 262 2.02 -16.72 -3.10
CA GLN A 262 1.49 -15.55 -2.42
C GLN A 262 2.10 -15.40 -1.03
N PRO A 263 2.40 -14.17 -0.60
CA PRO A 263 2.72 -13.97 0.79
C PRO A 263 1.48 -14.15 1.67
N ALA A 264 1.70 -14.69 2.88
CA ALA A 264 0.63 -14.92 3.84
C ALA A 264 0.03 -13.61 4.33
N VAL A 265 -1.30 -13.58 4.50
CA VAL A 265 -1.98 -12.47 5.17
C VAL A 265 -1.43 -12.32 6.59
N GLY A 266 -1.21 -11.09 7.02
CA GLY A 266 -0.60 -10.71 8.29
C GLY A 266 0.93 -10.61 8.24
N SER A 267 1.59 -11.22 7.24
CA SER A 267 3.06 -11.23 7.16
C SER A 267 3.64 -9.91 6.65
N TRP A 268 4.85 -9.60 7.10
CA TRP A 268 5.67 -8.53 6.55
C TRP A 268 6.53 -9.05 5.42
N VAL A 269 6.53 -8.30 4.32
CA VAL A 269 7.21 -8.69 3.09
C VAL A 269 7.90 -7.51 2.46
N LYS A 270 8.99 -7.81 1.76
CA LYS A 270 9.64 -6.85 0.89
C LYS A 270 9.36 -7.20 -0.55
N PHE A 271 8.65 -6.32 -1.23
CA PHE A 271 8.49 -6.37 -2.68
C PHE A 271 9.61 -5.61 -3.38
N ARG A 272 10.03 -6.14 -4.52
CA ARG A 272 11.00 -5.53 -5.42
C ARG A 272 10.38 -5.31 -6.79
N ASN A 273 10.69 -4.16 -7.38
CA ASN A 273 10.33 -3.79 -8.73
C ASN A 273 8.81 -3.88 -8.98
N LEU A 274 8.02 -3.35 -8.06
CA LEU A 274 6.61 -3.05 -8.33
C LEU A 274 6.55 -1.82 -9.22
N GLY A 275 5.46 -1.64 -9.96
CA GLY A 275 5.20 -0.34 -10.57
C GLY A 275 3.89 0.26 -10.09
N ALA A 276 3.83 1.58 -10.16
CA ALA A 276 2.75 2.39 -9.64
C ALA A 276 1.90 2.95 -10.78
N ARG A 277 0.58 2.96 -10.59
CA ARG A 277 -0.39 3.59 -11.50
C ARG A 277 -1.54 4.20 -10.71
N VAL A 278 -2.28 5.11 -11.34
CA VAL A 278 -3.56 5.58 -10.81
C VAL A 278 -4.68 5.11 -11.72
N VAL A 279 -5.75 4.58 -11.12
CA VAL A 279 -6.98 4.17 -11.82
C VAL A 279 -8.14 4.92 -11.19
N SER A 280 -8.77 5.81 -11.96
CA SER A 280 -9.90 6.63 -11.49
C SER A 280 -9.64 7.32 -10.13
N GLY A 281 -8.47 7.96 -9.99
CA GLY A 281 -8.06 8.65 -8.76
C GLY A 281 -7.41 7.77 -7.68
N GLN A 282 -7.44 6.44 -7.82
CA GLN A 282 -6.86 5.54 -6.83
C GLN A 282 -5.46 5.06 -7.20
N LEU A 283 -4.49 5.27 -6.32
CA LEU A 283 -3.13 4.72 -6.45
C LEU A 283 -3.13 3.20 -6.27
N GLN A 284 -2.46 2.49 -7.17
CA GLN A 284 -2.31 1.04 -7.17
C GLN A 284 -0.88 0.64 -7.45
N ALA A 285 -0.49 -0.50 -6.89
CA ALA A 285 0.69 -1.23 -7.31
C ALA A 285 0.29 -2.33 -8.30
N PHE A 286 1.18 -2.67 -9.22
CA PHE A 286 1.03 -3.87 -10.05
C PHE A 286 2.30 -4.71 -10.00
N PHE A 287 2.12 -6.03 -10.16
CA PHE A 287 3.20 -7.01 -10.15
C PHE A 287 3.55 -7.43 -11.59
N PHE A 288 4.82 -7.26 -11.97
CA PHE A 288 5.36 -7.69 -13.26
C PHE A 288 6.06 -9.05 -13.18
N ARG A 289 6.43 -9.60 -14.35
CA ARG A 289 7.19 -10.85 -14.47
C ARG A 289 8.56 -10.82 -13.76
N ASN A 290 9.20 -9.65 -13.70
CA ASN A 290 10.47 -9.45 -13.00
C ASN A 290 10.31 -8.89 -11.58
N SER A 291 9.07 -8.59 -11.16
CA SER A 291 8.79 -8.32 -9.75
C SER A 291 9.01 -9.58 -8.93
N ARG A 292 9.39 -9.39 -7.67
CA ARG A 292 9.65 -10.47 -6.72
C ARG A 292 9.34 -9.99 -5.32
N TRP A 293 9.20 -10.94 -4.40
CA TRP A 293 9.10 -10.60 -2.98
C TRP A 293 9.92 -11.57 -2.15
N ALA A 294 10.31 -11.11 -0.97
CA ALA A 294 11.03 -11.88 0.05
C ALA A 294 10.32 -11.72 1.40
N PRO A 295 10.29 -12.77 2.25
CA PRO A 295 9.88 -12.61 3.65
C PRO A 295 10.72 -11.54 4.33
N TRP A 296 10.07 -10.60 5.02
CA TRP A 296 10.79 -9.57 5.76
C TRP A 296 10.85 -9.96 7.23
N GLN A 297 11.93 -10.63 7.61
CA GLN A 297 12.12 -11.19 8.95
C GLN A 297 13.13 -10.40 9.81
N HIS A 298 13.45 -9.16 9.42
CA HIS A 298 14.31 -8.29 10.24
C HIS A 298 13.53 -7.78 11.46
N GLU A 299 13.48 -8.63 12.49
CA GLU A 299 12.57 -8.53 13.64
C GLU A 299 12.67 -7.28 14.52
N MET A 300 13.56 -6.32 14.31
CA MET A 300 13.85 -5.37 15.40
C MET A 300 13.92 -3.87 15.06
N GLN A 301 13.97 -3.42 13.79
CA GLN A 301 14.08 -1.97 13.52
C GLN A 301 13.05 -1.40 12.54
N PRO A 302 12.95 -1.78 11.25
CA PRO A 302 12.02 -1.09 10.35
C PRO A 302 10.55 -1.42 10.58
N GLN A 303 10.21 -2.69 10.87
CA GLN A 303 8.84 -3.07 11.24
C GLN A 303 8.42 -2.38 12.54
N GLN A 304 9.31 -2.38 13.54
CA GLN A 304 9.07 -1.72 14.82
C GLN A 304 8.89 -0.22 14.61
N GLN A 305 9.74 0.41 13.80
CA GLN A 305 9.62 1.82 13.43
C GLN A 305 8.27 2.13 12.75
N PHE A 306 7.84 1.31 11.78
CA PHE A 306 6.54 1.53 11.11
C PHE A 306 5.38 1.40 12.10
N MET A 307 5.48 0.45 13.04
CA MET A 307 4.48 0.27 14.09
C MET A 307 4.53 1.37 15.15
N ASP A 308 5.70 1.91 15.47
CA ASP A 308 5.88 3.01 16.42
C ASP A 308 5.35 4.32 15.84
N GLU A 309 5.69 4.64 14.58
CA GLU A 309 5.10 5.76 13.85
C GLU A 309 3.56 5.63 13.77
N TYR A 310 3.04 4.41 13.51
CA TYR A 310 1.61 4.15 13.52
C TYR A 310 0.98 4.41 14.90
N ARG A 311 1.58 3.91 15.99
CA ARG A 311 1.09 4.11 17.37
C ARG A 311 1.14 5.58 17.77
N GLU A 312 2.18 6.29 17.38
CA GLU A 312 2.32 7.73 17.62
C GLU A 312 1.21 8.50 16.90
N ARG A 313 0.99 8.23 15.61
CA ARG A 313 -0.13 8.82 14.85
C ARG A 313 -1.47 8.53 15.50
N LEU A 314 -1.69 7.30 15.97
CA LEU A 314 -2.92 6.90 16.63
C LEU A 314 -3.12 7.67 17.94
N GLY A 315 -2.09 7.77 18.77
CA GLY A 315 -2.11 8.52 20.04
C GLY A 315 -2.34 10.02 19.83
N ALA A 316 -1.76 10.59 18.76
CA ALA A 316 -1.94 12.00 18.41
C ALA A 316 -3.29 12.31 17.72
N ASN A 317 -4.04 11.27 17.31
CA ASN A 317 -5.25 11.36 16.49
C ASN A 317 -5.00 11.99 15.10
N HIS A 318 -3.84 11.70 14.50
CA HIS A 318 -3.45 12.14 13.15
C HIS A 318 -4.03 11.22 12.07
N THR A 319 -5.34 11.36 11.82
CA THR A 319 -6.11 10.44 10.97
C THR A 319 -5.88 10.58 9.47
N ALA A 320 -5.37 11.73 9.00
CA ALA A 320 -5.12 12.00 7.59
C ALA A 320 -3.79 12.74 7.41
N GLY A 321 -2.80 12.10 6.79
CA GLY A 321 -1.44 12.60 6.64
C GLY A 321 -1.27 13.68 5.57
N TRP A 322 -2.26 13.84 4.68
CA TRP A 322 -2.28 14.88 3.64
C TRP A 322 -3.28 16.00 3.94
N ALA A 323 -4.05 15.88 5.02
CA ALA A 323 -4.98 16.91 5.45
C ALA A 323 -4.23 17.98 6.27
N PRO A 324 -4.64 19.27 6.18
CA PRO A 324 -4.22 20.27 7.16
C PRO A 324 -4.58 19.81 8.57
N ASP A 325 -3.70 20.05 9.54
CA ASP A 325 -4.02 19.80 10.93
C ASP A 325 -5.14 20.77 11.38
N PRO A 326 -6.34 20.27 11.74
CA PRO A 326 -7.43 21.12 12.17
C PRO A 326 -7.11 21.94 13.43
N ARG A 327 -6.11 21.52 14.22
CA ARG A 327 -5.66 22.22 15.43
C ARG A 327 -4.71 23.38 15.11
N ALA A 328 -3.94 23.27 14.04
CA ALA A 328 -2.92 24.25 13.66
C ALA A 328 -3.41 25.28 12.62
N GLY A 329 -4.37 24.91 11.74
CA GLY A 329 -4.77 25.77 10.62
C GLY A 329 -6.16 25.46 10.06
N ALA A 330 -7.21 25.69 10.85
CA ALA A 330 -8.60 25.44 10.44
C ALA A 330 -9.05 26.22 9.18
N THR A 331 -8.41 27.35 8.87
CA THR A 331 -8.69 28.19 7.71
C THR A 331 -8.36 27.53 6.37
N GLU A 332 -7.59 26.44 6.40
CA GLU A 332 -7.19 25.68 5.22
C GLU A 332 -8.18 24.56 4.83
N LEU A 333 -9.20 24.33 5.67
CA LEU A 333 -10.26 23.35 5.47
C LEU A 333 -11.49 24.02 4.86
N LEU A 334 -12.11 23.39 3.86
CA LEU A 334 -13.26 23.98 3.18
C LEU A 334 -14.53 23.99 4.04
N THR A 335 -14.62 23.08 5.01
CA THR A 335 -15.76 22.94 5.92
C THR A 335 -15.27 22.84 7.35
N LEU A 336 -16.11 23.27 8.29
CA LEU A 336 -15.95 22.99 9.72
C LEU A 336 -17.21 22.34 10.26
N CYS A 337 -17.02 21.41 11.19
CA CYS A 337 -18.12 20.86 11.97
C CYS A 337 -18.24 21.55 13.34
N SER A 338 -19.41 21.47 13.96
CA SER A 338 -19.66 22.05 15.28
C SER A 338 -19.06 21.22 16.42
N HIS A 339 -18.75 19.94 16.20
CA HIS A 339 -18.31 18.98 17.23
C HIS A 339 -16.78 18.77 17.23
N ARG A 340 -16.01 19.86 17.29
CA ARG A 340 -14.53 19.85 17.17
C ARG A 340 -13.80 19.32 18.40
N GLU A 341 -14.50 19.15 19.51
CA GLU A 341 -14.01 18.50 20.73
C GLU A 341 -13.85 16.98 20.57
N ARG A 342 -14.53 16.37 19.60
CA ARG A 342 -14.45 14.93 19.35
C ARG A 342 -13.17 14.57 18.61
N PRO A 343 -12.55 13.42 18.93
CA PRO A 343 -11.48 12.86 18.11
C PRO A 343 -11.97 12.57 16.69
N CYS A 344 -11.12 12.82 15.70
CA CYS A 344 -11.37 12.42 14.33
C CYS A 344 -11.34 10.88 14.22
N SER A 345 -12.19 10.32 13.39
CA SER A 345 -12.21 8.92 12.99
C SER A 345 -11.81 8.81 11.53
N THR A 346 -11.13 7.73 11.14
CA THR A 346 -10.96 7.39 9.72
C THR A 346 -12.22 6.75 9.18
N LEU A 347 -12.43 6.81 7.86
CA LEU A 347 -13.55 6.15 7.22
C LEU A 347 -13.49 4.63 7.39
N ARG A 348 -12.30 4.04 7.47
CA ARG A 348 -12.13 2.63 7.85
C ARG A 348 -12.66 2.36 9.24
N GLN A 349 -12.37 3.20 10.24
CA GLN A 349 -12.90 3.04 11.59
C GLN A 349 -14.44 3.14 11.60
N VAL A 350 -15.00 4.08 10.83
CA VAL A 350 -16.46 4.21 10.63
C VAL A 350 -17.06 2.93 10.05
N LEU A 351 -16.39 2.30 9.08
CA LEU A 351 -16.84 1.04 8.48
C LEU A 351 -16.66 -0.15 9.43
N LEU A 352 -15.60 -0.20 10.23
CA LEU A 352 -15.35 -1.27 11.21
C LEU A 352 -16.39 -1.29 12.35
N ASP A 353 -17.06 -0.17 12.60
CA ASP A 353 -18.18 -0.10 13.55
C ASP A 353 -19.50 -0.68 13.00
N THR A 354 -19.58 -0.96 11.69
CA THR A 354 -20.79 -1.45 11.00
C THR A 354 -21.42 -2.68 11.68
N PRO A 355 -20.65 -3.73 12.06
CA PRO A 355 -21.22 -4.94 12.66
C PRO A 355 -21.97 -4.71 13.98
N ALA A 356 -21.69 -3.61 14.68
CA ALA A 356 -22.41 -3.28 15.92
C ALA A 356 -23.87 -2.86 15.66
N ALA A 357 -24.23 -2.49 14.42
CA ALA A 357 -25.56 -2.05 14.00
C ALA A 357 -26.16 -0.93 14.88
N ARG A 358 -25.28 -0.11 15.50
CA ARG A 358 -25.67 1.00 16.40
C ARG A 358 -25.37 2.34 15.71
N PRO A 359 -26.37 3.22 15.54
CA PRO A 359 -26.15 4.58 15.07
C PRO A 359 -25.11 5.31 15.92
N ARG A 360 -24.15 5.96 15.26
CA ARG A 360 -23.06 6.72 15.90
C ARG A 360 -22.77 7.99 15.11
N CYS A 361 -22.24 8.98 15.81
CA CYS A 361 -21.76 10.22 15.20
C CYS A 361 -20.23 10.24 15.21
N TYR A 362 -19.65 10.68 14.11
CA TYR A 362 -18.22 10.70 13.86
C TYR A 362 -17.81 12.08 13.37
N ARG A 363 -16.62 12.51 13.78
CA ARG A 363 -15.91 13.61 13.16
C ARG A 363 -14.90 13.01 12.19
N VAL A 364 -14.87 13.45 10.94
CA VAL A 364 -14.00 12.89 9.90
C VAL A 364 -13.28 14.00 9.13
N LEU A 365 -12.08 13.69 8.65
CA LEU A 365 -11.32 14.53 7.72
C LEU A 365 -11.29 13.82 6.37
N VAL A 366 -11.93 14.43 5.36
CA VAL A 366 -12.17 13.77 4.08
C VAL A 366 -12.02 14.75 2.91
N ARG A 367 -11.83 14.21 1.72
CA ARG A 367 -11.93 14.92 0.44
C ARG A 367 -13.25 14.58 -0.23
N LEU A 368 -13.80 15.51 -1.02
CA LEU A 368 -14.88 15.20 -1.96
C LEU A 368 -14.26 14.63 -3.25
N VAL A 369 -14.72 13.46 -3.69
CA VAL A 369 -14.27 12.85 -4.95
C VAL A 369 -15.33 12.85 -6.03
N ASP A 370 -16.61 12.84 -5.64
CA ASP A 370 -17.73 12.91 -6.56
C ASP A 370 -19.01 13.35 -5.83
N HIS A 371 -20.06 13.68 -6.58
CA HIS A 371 -21.39 13.93 -6.02
C HIS A 371 -22.50 13.46 -6.97
N GLN A 372 -23.68 13.19 -6.43
CA GLN A 372 -24.88 12.88 -7.20
C GLN A 372 -26.07 13.70 -6.69
N PRO A 373 -26.90 14.28 -7.59
CA PRO A 373 -26.75 14.28 -9.05
C PRO A 373 -25.56 15.15 -9.54
N GLN A 374 -25.19 15.04 -10.82
CA GLN A 374 -24.11 15.84 -11.42
C GLN A 374 -24.59 17.24 -11.82
N ASP A 375 -25.85 17.37 -12.24
CA ASP A 375 -26.44 18.65 -12.57
C ASP A 375 -27.06 19.30 -11.32
N PRO A 376 -26.62 20.52 -10.93
CA PRO A 376 -27.20 21.29 -9.84
C PRO A 376 -28.72 21.47 -9.91
N THR A 377 -29.32 21.54 -11.10
CA THR A 377 -30.77 21.78 -11.23
C THR A 377 -31.62 20.63 -10.67
N ALA A 378 -31.02 19.44 -10.52
CA ALA A 378 -31.66 18.26 -9.95
C ALA A 378 -31.35 18.06 -8.44
N MET A 379 -30.65 19.01 -7.79
CA MET A 379 -30.23 18.86 -6.39
C MET A 379 -31.24 19.39 -5.38
N CYS A 380 -32.27 20.10 -5.83
CA CYS A 380 -33.32 20.65 -4.98
C CYS A 380 -34.68 20.12 -5.42
N HIS A 381 -35.52 19.76 -4.46
CA HIS A 381 -36.91 19.36 -4.70
C HIS A 381 -37.86 20.08 -3.74
N PRO A 382 -39.15 20.24 -4.10
CA PRO A 382 -40.16 20.68 -3.14
C PRO A 382 -40.22 19.73 -1.94
N ALA A 383 -40.29 20.28 -0.72
CA ALA A 383 -40.32 19.52 0.52
C ALA A 383 -41.45 18.47 0.53
N SER A 384 -42.60 18.80 -0.06
CA SER A 384 -43.75 17.90 -0.22
C SER A 384 -43.45 16.65 -1.05
N GLU A 385 -42.61 16.76 -2.09
CA GLU A 385 -42.22 15.62 -2.94
C GLU A 385 -41.25 14.69 -2.19
N CYS A 386 -40.49 15.22 -1.23
CA CYS A 386 -39.59 14.45 -0.38
C CYS A 386 -40.27 13.88 0.89
N GLY A 387 -41.61 13.97 1.00
CA GLY A 387 -42.35 13.50 2.17
C GLY A 387 -42.09 14.28 3.45
N LEU A 388 -41.53 15.50 3.34
CA LEU A 388 -41.38 16.43 4.44
C LEU A 388 -42.62 17.33 4.53
N PRO A 389 -42.98 17.83 5.73
CA PRO A 389 -44.04 18.82 5.84
C PRO A 389 -43.69 19.99 4.90
N GLY A 390 -44.60 20.27 3.96
CA GLY A 390 -44.49 21.44 3.08
C GLY A 390 -44.42 22.72 3.91
N PRO A 391 -44.17 23.89 3.29
CA PRO A 391 -44.10 25.15 4.03
C PRO A 391 -45.39 25.33 4.83
N SER A 392 -45.32 25.06 6.14
CA SER A 392 -46.43 25.27 7.04
C SER A 392 -46.66 26.78 7.06
N ASN A 393 -47.80 27.22 6.56
CA ASN A 393 -48.28 28.59 6.62
C ASN A 393 -47.91 29.21 7.99
N GLY A 394 -46.83 30.00 8.06
CA GLY A 394 -46.47 30.73 9.28
C GLY A 394 -44.99 30.78 9.69
N ILE A 395 -44.08 29.97 9.14
CA ILE A 395 -42.64 30.19 9.40
C ILE A 395 -42.06 31.01 8.25
N ALA A 396 -41.94 32.33 8.47
CA ALA A 396 -41.29 33.24 7.55
C ALA A 396 -39.84 32.77 7.29
N GLY A 397 -39.55 32.34 6.05
CA GLY A 397 -38.19 31.99 5.60
C GLY A 397 -37.98 30.57 5.06
N SER A 398 -38.95 29.65 5.18
CA SER A 398 -38.84 28.33 4.51
C SER A 398 -39.26 28.45 3.04
N SER A 399 -38.32 28.27 2.12
CA SER A 399 -38.57 28.30 0.67
C SER A 399 -39.51 27.19 0.19
N GLY A 400 -39.83 26.21 1.05
CA GLY A 400 -40.59 25.01 0.66
C GLY A 400 -39.78 24.04 -0.20
N TRP A 401 -38.49 24.29 -0.38
CA TRP A 401 -37.54 23.45 -1.12
C TRP A 401 -36.51 22.83 -0.18
N VAL A 402 -35.99 21.66 -0.54
CA VAL A 402 -34.95 20.96 0.19
C VAL A 402 -33.87 20.43 -0.74
N TYR A 403 -32.63 20.48 -0.29
CA TYR A 403 -31.53 19.80 -0.97
C TYR A 403 -31.61 18.29 -0.81
N THR A 404 -31.29 17.58 -1.88
CA THR A 404 -31.14 16.13 -1.95
C THR A 404 -29.86 15.79 -2.73
N LEU A 405 -28.78 15.55 -2.01
CA LEU A 405 -27.51 15.20 -2.64
C LEU A 405 -26.79 14.11 -1.88
N LYS A 406 -26.02 13.36 -2.66
CA LYS A 406 -25.10 12.33 -2.19
C LYS A 406 -23.70 12.79 -2.50
N LEU A 407 -22.87 12.92 -1.49
CA LEU A 407 -21.45 13.23 -1.61
C LEU A 407 -20.67 11.93 -1.52
N VAL A 408 -19.77 11.68 -2.47
CA VAL A 408 -18.80 10.59 -2.39
C VAL A 408 -17.52 11.19 -1.84
N VAL A 409 -17.13 10.74 -0.65
CA VAL A 409 -15.96 11.26 0.05
C VAL A 409 -14.93 10.16 0.26
N GLU A 410 -13.68 10.56 0.43
CA GLU A 410 -12.59 9.63 0.74
C GLU A 410 -11.66 10.20 1.81
N ASP A 411 -11.00 9.29 2.52
CA ASP A 411 -9.74 9.56 3.18
C ASP A 411 -8.71 8.52 2.72
N ALA A 412 -7.53 8.49 3.34
CA ALA A 412 -6.49 7.52 2.97
C ALA A 412 -6.91 6.05 3.17
N THR A 413 -8.00 5.79 3.90
CA THR A 413 -8.35 4.47 4.42
C THR A 413 -9.54 3.82 3.72
N ALA A 414 -10.50 4.61 3.23
CA ALA A 414 -11.69 4.14 2.52
C ALA A 414 -12.39 5.27 1.75
N THR A 415 -13.44 4.90 1.01
CA THR A 415 -14.39 5.81 0.35
C THR A 415 -15.78 5.57 0.94
N LEU A 416 -16.57 6.63 1.08
CA LEU A 416 -17.90 6.59 1.69
C LEU A 416 -18.90 7.46 0.94
N ASP A 417 -20.13 6.97 0.88
CA ASP A 417 -21.28 7.71 0.39
C ASP A 417 -21.98 8.43 1.56
N LEU A 418 -22.09 9.75 1.48
CA LEU A 418 -22.73 10.60 2.47
C LEU A 418 -23.97 11.28 1.90
N ILE A 419 -25.08 11.20 2.62
CA ILE A 419 -26.31 11.93 2.31
C ILE A 419 -26.21 13.32 2.91
N LEU A 420 -26.51 14.34 2.11
CA LEU A 420 -26.65 15.73 2.53
C LEU A 420 -28.08 16.16 2.16
N PHE A 421 -28.91 16.35 3.18
CA PHE A 421 -30.36 16.43 3.00
C PHE A 421 -31.04 17.41 3.96
N GLY A 422 -31.96 18.22 3.42
CA GLY A 422 -32.84 19.09 4.20
C GLY A 422 -32.07 20.11 5.06
N PRO A 423 -32.42 20.28 6.35
CA PRO A 423 -31.83 21.32 7.20
C PRO A 423 -30.29 21.23 7.35
N ASP A 424 -29.73 20.02 7.29
CA ASP A 424 -28.27 19.84 7.35
C ASP A 424 -27.59 20.39 6.09
N ALA A 425 -28.26 20.30 4.93
CA ALA A 425 -27.77 20.85 3.68
C ALA A 425 -27.89 22.38 3.64
N ASP A 426 -28.95 22.94 4.19
CA ASP A 426 -29.06 24.41 4.36
C ASP A 426 -27.99 24.93 5.33
N CYS A 427 -27.68 24.19 6.39
CA CYS A 427 -26.55 24.49 7.27
C CYS A 427 -25.19 24.34 6.56
N PHE A 428 -25.08 23.39 5.63
CA PHE A 428 -23.87 23.18 4.85
C PHE A 428 -23.62 24.32 3.85
N PHE A 429 -24.66 24.70 3.09
CA PHE A 429 -24.64 25.78 2.11
C PHE A 429 -25.32 27.05 2.64
N LYS A 430 -24.84 27.58 3.78
CA LYS A 430 -25.50 28.71 4.51
C LYS A 430 -25.92 29.89 3.64
N ASP A 431 -25.12 30.24 2.63
CA ASP A 431 -25.38 31.39 1.77
C ASP A 431 -26.10 31.04 0.45
N LEU A 432 -26.46 29.77 0.26
CA LEU A 432 -27.27 29.26 -0.85
C LEU A 432 -28.39 28.35 -0.32
N PRO A 433 -29.44 28.90 0.33
CA PRO A 433 -30.55 28.08 0.80
C PRO A 433 -31.29 27.41 -0.37
N ALA A 434 -31.86 26.22 -0.11
CA ALA A 434 -32.58 25.43 -1.09
C ALA A 434 -33.71 26.21 -1.77
N ARG A 435 -33.89 26.03 -3.07
CA ARG A 435 -34.85 26.73 -3.94
C ARG A 435 -34.99 26.02 -5.29
N ASP A 436 -35.89 26.49 -6.17
CA ASP A 436 -35.97 25.95 -7.53
C ASP A 436 -34.76 26.39 -8.37
N LEU A 437 -33.78 25.49 -8.50
CA LEU A 437 -32.56 25.74 -9.25
C LEU A 437 -32.74 25.66 -10.77
N ARG A 438 -33.92 25.24 -11.26
CA ARG A 438 -34.25 25.25 -12.69
C ARG A 438 -34.65 26.66 -13.14
N ASP A 439 -35.33 27.38 -12.26
CA ASP A 439 -35.78 28.76 -12.50
C ASP A 439 -34.70 29.78 -12.11
N GLU A 440 -33.88 29.49 -11.09
CA GLU A 440 -32.81 30.38 -10.62
C GLU A 440 -31.42 30.00 -11.14
N ALA A 441 -31.14 30.33 -12.40
CA ALA A 441 -29.87 30.00 -13.06
C ALA A 441 -28.61 30.53 -12.32
N SER A 442 -28.70 31.70 -11.66
CA SER A 442 -27.60 32.27 -10.89
C SER A 442 -27.28 31.46 -9.63
N ALA A 443 -28.30 30.98 -8.92
CA ALA A 443 -28.15 30.11 -7.75
C ALA A 443 -27.59 28.74 -8.17
N ALA A 444 -28.06 28.18 -9.28
CA ALA A 444 -27.53 26.94 -9.84
C ALA A 444 -26.05 27.05 -10.24
N ALA A 445 -25.66 28.18 -10.85
CA ALA A 445 -24.26 28.45 -11.19
C ALA A 445 -23.38 28.62 -9.94
N ALA A 446 -23.87 29.32 -8.92
CA ALA A 446 -23.16 29.48 -7.65
C ALA A 446 -22.97 28.13 -6.92
N LEU A 447 -23.99 27.27 -6.92
CA LEU A 447 -23.87 25.91 -6.36
C LEU A 447 -22.86 25.07 -7.15
N ARG A 448 -22.90 25.13 -8.48
CA ARG A 448 -21.93 24.45 -9.35
C ARG A 448 -20.50 24.85 -9.00
N GLN A 449 -20.25 26.15 -8.85
CA GLN A 449 -18.94 26.69 -8.50
C GLN A 449 -18.48 26.18 -7.13
N ARG A 450 -19.35 26.15 -6.12
CA ARG A 450 -19.00 25.59 -4.79
C ARG A 450 -18.63 24.11 -4.88
N LEU A 451 -19.39 23.31 -5.61
CA LEU A 451 -19.11 21.89 -5.79
C LEU A 451 -17.79 21.66 -6.53
N GLN A 452 -17.50 22.46 -7.56
CA GLN A 452 -16.22 22.36 -8.27
C GLN A 452 -15.03 22.74 -7.37
N GLN A 453 -15.18 23.75 -6.51
CA GLN A 453 -14.18 24.09 -5.49
C GLN A 453 -13.97 22.94 -4.48
N LEU A 454 -15.06 22.32 -4.01
CA LEU A 454 -14.99 21.13 -3.15
C LEU A 454 -14.27 19.95 -3.82
N LEU A 455 -14.45 19.79 -5.15
CA LEU A 455 -13.74 18.79 -5.97
C LEU A 455 -12.28 19.18 -6.29
N GLY A 456 -11.82 20.35 -5.86
CA GLY A 456 -10.43 20.80 -5.99
C GLY A 456 -10.15 21.75 -7.15
N GLN A 457 -11.16 22.29 -7.84
CA GLN A 457 -10.94 23.33 -8.85
C GLN A 457 -10.26 24.55 -8.21
N GLY A 458 -9.09 24.93 -8.76
CA GLY A 458 -8.28 26.04 -8.25
C GLY A 458 -7.41 25.70 -7.04
N CYS A 459 -7.45 24.47 -6.52
CA CYS A 459 -6.61 24.04 -5.42
C CYS A 459 -5.19 23.70 -5.93
N GLN A 460 -4.18 24.34 -5.35
CA GLN A 460 -2.76 24.09 -5.67
C GLN A 460 -2.07 23.18 -4.64
N ARG A 461 -2.80 22.73 -3.60
CA ARG A 461 -2.25 21.87 -2.55
C ARG A 461 -2.07 20.45 -3.05
N ASP A 462 -0.91 19.87 -2.78
CA ASP A 462 -0.69 18.43 -2.92
C ASP A 462 -1.64 17.64 -2.02
N GLY A 463 -2.41 16.75 -2.65
CA GLY A 463 -3.48 16.02 -1.98
C GLY A 463 -4.79 16.80 -1.82
N GLY A 464 -4.94 17.92 -2.54
CA GLY A 464 -6.16 18.70 -2.79
C GLY A 464 -6.91 19.24 -1.56
N PRO A 465 -8.16 19.68 -1.72
CA PRO A 465 -8.88 20.34 -0.64
C PRO A 465 -9.46 19.33 0.36
N TRP A 466 -9.44 19.69 1.64
CA TRP A 466 -9.94 18.83 2.71
C TRP A 466 -11.13 19.47 3.42
N MET A 467 -12.04 18.61 3.87
CA MET A 467 -13.26 18.93 4.59
C MET A 467 -13.20 18.28 5.98
N GLU A 468 -13.56 19.05 6.99
CA GLU A 468 -13.89 18.54 8.31
C GLU A 468 -15.41 18.41 8.42
N LEU A 469 -15.91 17.18 8.61
CA LEU A 469 -17.35 16.88 8.65
C LEU A 469 -17.74 16.15 9.93
N SER A 470 -18.94 16.45 10.44
CA SER A 470 -19.67 15.55 11.32
C SER A 470 -20.61 14.68 10.51
N ILE A 471 -20.51 13.37 10.68
CA ILE A 471 -21.35 12.39 10.00
C ILE A 471 -22.03 11.49 11.02
N LYS A 472 -23.26 11.05 10.71
CA LYS A 472 -24.02 10.11 11.52
C LYS A 472 -24.32 8.86 10.71
N SER A 473 -24.03 7.69 11.28
CA SER A 473 -24.44 6.41 10.73
C SER A 473 -25.87 6.06 11.16
N TYR A 474 -26.60 5.37 10.29
CA TYR A 474 -27.87 4.75 10.59
C TYR A 474 -28.09 3.52 9.70
N TYR A 475 -29.02 2.65 10.11
CA TYR A 475 -29.27 1.36 9.47
C TYR A 475 -30.77 1.22 9.24
N THR A 476 -31.18 0.93 8.00
CA THR A 476 -32.60 0.66 7.72
C THR A 476 -33.01 -0.73 8.20
N ASP A 477 -32.06 -1.66 8.33
CA ASP A 477 -32.26 -2.99 8.89
C ASP A 477 -31.02 -3.42 9.71
N SER A 478 -31.12 -3.39 11.04
CA SER A 478 -30.02 -3.74 11.94
C SER A 478 -29.57 -5.20 11.85
N THR A 479 -30.37 -6.08 11.25
CA THR A 479 -29.99 -7.49 11.03
C THR A 479 -29.06 -7.65 9.82
N ARG A 480 -29.03 -6.64 8.94
CA ARG A 480 -28.21 -6.59 7.72
C ARG A 480 -27.44 -5.26 7.67
N PRO A 481 -26.54 -5.02 8.64
CA PRO A 481 -25.94 -3.71 8.82
C PRO A 481 -25.04 -3.31 7.66
N TRP A 482 -24.32 -4.26 7.05
CA TRP A 482 -23.49 -3.96 5.87
C TRP A 482 -24.35 -3.51 4.69
N GLN A 483 -25.47 -4.16 4.41
CA GLN A 483 -26.29 -3.87 3.24
C GLN A 483 -27.18 -2.63 3.42
N THR A 484 -27.45 -2.23 4.66
CA THR A 484 -28.40 -1.15 4.97
C THR A 484 -27.81 0.06 5.66
N ARG A 485 -26.48 0.08 5.87
CA ARG A 485 -25.79 1.25 6.41
C ARG A 485 -25.97 2.45 5.49
N GLN A 486 -26.25 3.58 6.09
CA GLN A 486 -26.25 4.87 5.44
C GLN A 486 -25.58 5.88 6.37
N TYR A 487 -25.01 6.91 5.76
CA TYR A 487 -24.30 7.96 6.47
C TYR A 487 -24.84 9.31 6.03
N ARG A 488 -25.03 10.22 6.97
CA ARG A 488 -25.55 11.56 6.71
C ARG A 488 -24.64 12.62 7.32
N VAL A 489 -24.37 13.68 6.59
CA VAL A 489 -23.69 14.87 7.12
C VAL A 489 -24.65 15.62 8.04
N HIS A 490 -24.16 16.10 9.18
CA HIS A 490 -24.87 17.01 10.06
C HIS A 490 -23.91 18.02 10.70
N ASP A 491 -24.45 19.11 11.23
CA ASP A 491 -23.70 20.12 12.00
C ASP A 491 -22.37 20.54 11.36
N SER A 492 -22.36 20.70 10.03
CA SER A 492 -21.18 21.01 9.23
C SER A 492 -21.50 22.13 8.27
N SER A 493 -20.62 23.13 8.16
CA SER A 493 -20.83 24.27 7.28
C SER A 493 -19.60 24.58 6.43
N LEU A 494 -19.84 24.93 5.17
CA LEU A 494 -18.81 25.44 4.27
C LEU A 494 -18.27 26.77 4.80
N GLN A 495 -16.95 26.93 4.80
CA GLN A 495 -16.30 28.21 5.09
C GLN A 495 -16.49 29.16 3.91
N GLN A 496 -16.47 30.46 4.17
CA GLN A 496 -16.31 31.44 3.11
C GLN A 496 -14.93 31.27 2.50
N LEU A 497 -14.89 30.67 1.30
CA LEU A 497 -13.63 30.49 0.57
C LEU A 497 -13.12 31.86 0.13
N PRO A 498 -11.82 32.16 0.31
CA PRO A 498 -11.26 33.38 -0.24
C PRO A 498 -11.51 33.42 -1.75
N ALA A 499 -11.85 34.60 -2.28
CA ALA A 499 -11.99 34.78 -3.71
C ALA A 499 -10.69 34.32 -4.40
N PRO A 500 -10.76 33.61 -5.55
CA PRO A 500 -9.56 33.28 -6.30
C PRO A 500 -8.83 34.59 -6.63
N ALA A 501 -7.55 34.64 -6.27
CA ALA A 501 -6.68 35.80 -6.49
C ALA A 501 -6.38 36.01 -7.97
#